data_AF-A0A316L4T6-F1
#
_entry.id   AF-A0A316L4T6-F1
#
_cell.length_a   1.000
_cell.length_b   1.000
_cell.length_c   1.000
_cell.angle_alpha   90.00
_cell.angle_beta   90.00
_cell.angle_gamma   90.00
#
_symmetry.space_group_name_H-M   'P 1'
#
loop_
_entity.id
_entity.type
_entity.pdbx_description
1 polymer ?
#
loop_
_entity_poly.entity_id
_entity_poly.type
_entity_poly.pdbx_seq_one_letter_code
_entity_poly.pdbx_strand_id
1 'polypeptide(L)'
;MKRTALAFVLALLLLFAVGCGAKYPFAGKWQEEGTGTYYEFNNSAQLLVGEASGNVAVGASFSWEKDSDQITITVNPPGGTAQSAVVTYTLSEDKSTLTLTDVQGQKSVLKKVQ
;
A
#
# COMPACT_ATOMS: atom_id res chain seq x y z
N MET A 1 -51.66 -4.53 -3.58
CA MET A 1 -50.42 -5.34 -3.56
C MET A 1 -49.36 -4.71 -4.47
N LYS A 2 -48.65 -3.64 -4.03
CA LYS A 2 -47.61 -2.96 -4.85
C LYS A 2 -46.47 -2.33 -4.03
N ARG A 3 -46.31 -2.69 -2.74
CA ARG A 3 -45.32 -2.06 -1.83
C ARG A 3 -44.10 -2.95 -1.51
N THR A 4 -44.11 -4.22 -1.90
CA THR A 4 -43.05 -5.18 -1.58
C THR A 4 -41.94 -5.25 -2.63
N ALA A 5 -42.17 -4.76 -3.86
CA ALA A 5 -41.17 -4.79 -4.93
C ALA A 5 -40.02 -3.79 -4.72
N LEU A 6 -40.28 -2.66 -4.06
CA LEU A 6 -39.28 -1.59 -3.90
C LEU A 6 -38.19 -1.95 -2.87
N ALA A 7 -38.54 -2.70 -1.83
CA ALA A 7 -37.60 -3.12 -0.79
C ALA A 7 -36.59 -4.18 -1.28
N PHE A 8 -37.00 -5.03 -2.23
CA PHE A 8 -36.15 -6.09 -2.77
C PHE A 8 -35.06 -5.54 -3.71
N VAL A 9 -35.36 -4.47 -4.45
CA VAL A 9 -34.38 -3.80 -5.33
C VAL A 9 -33.33 -3.03 -4.51
N LEU A 10 -33.73 -2.42 -3.39
CA LEU A 10 -32.81 -1.69 -2.51
C LEU A 10 -31.86 -2.62 -1.73
N ALA A 11 -32.33 -3.81 -1.32
CA ALA A 11 -31.50 -4.82 -0.68
C ALA A 11 -30.50 -5.49 -1.65
N LEU A 12 -30.85 -5.59 -2.94
CA LEU A 12 -29.98 -6.16 -3.97
C LEU A 12 -28.85 -5.20 -4.38
N LEU A 13 -29.08 -3.89 -4.30
CA LEU A 13 -28.05 -2.85 -4.56
C LEU A 13 -26.99 -2.76 -3.44
N LEU A 14 -27.31 -3.15 -2.21
CA LEU A 14 -26.36 -3.16 -1.08
C LEU A 14 -25.39 -4.35 -1.09
N LEU A 15 -25.68 -5.41 -1.86
CA LEU A 15 -24.81 -6.60 -1.98
C LEU A 15 -23.68 -6.44 -3.00
N PHE A 16 -23.68 -5.38 -3.83
CA PHE A 16 -22.59 -5.07 -4.75
C PHE A 16 -21.51 -4.15 -4.15
N ALA A 17 -21.64 -3.75 -2.89
CA ALA A 17 -20.57 -3.11 -2.15
C ALA A 17 -19.55 -4.12 -1.58
N VAL A 18 -19.28 -5.21 -2.31
CA VAL A 18 -18.02 -5.95 -2.16
C VAL A 18 -16.94 -5.07 -2.75
N GLY A 19 -16.65 -3.98 -2.05
CA GLY A 19 -15.61 -3.05 -2.39
C GLY A 19 -14.34 -3.87 -2.58
N CYS A 20 -13.79 -3.79 -3.78
CA CYS A 20 -12.39 -4.07 -4.04
C CYS A 20 -11.57 -3.00 -3.29
N GLY A 21 -11.65 -3.02 -1.95
CA GLY A 21 -10.90 -2.15 -1.07
C GLY A 21 -9.46 -2.58 -1.12
N ALA A 22 -8.54 -1.61 -1.07
CA ALA A 22 -7.13 -1.91 -0.99
C ALA A 22 -6.87 -2.84 0.21
N LYS A 23 -6.20 -3.97 -0.02
CA LYS A 23 -5.96 -5.01 0.99
C LYS A 23 -5.10 -4.48 2.15
N TYR A 24 -4.29 -3.47 1.86
CA TYR A 24 -3.38 -2.84 2.80
C TYR A 24 -3.73 -1.36 2.93
N PRO A 25 -3.69 -0.78 4.14
CA PRO A 25 -4.04 0.63 4.36
C PRO A 25 -3.11 1.61 3.63
N PHE A 26 -1.85 1.19 3.40
CA PHE A 26 -0.81 1.93 2.69
C PHE A 26 -0.67 1.52 1.21
N ALA A 27 -1.58 0.68 0.67
CA ALA A 27 -1.52 0.31 -0.73
C ALA A 27 -1.68 1.53 -1.66
N GLY A 28 -0.95 1.52 -2.78
CA GLY A 28 -0.94 2.57 -3.79
C GLY A 28 0.46 3.04 -4.13
N LYS A 29 0.52 4.10 -4.95
CA LYS A 29 1.77 4.68 -5.43
C LYS A 29 2.11 5.94 -4.65
N TRP A 30 3.34 5.98 -4.16
CA TRP A 30 3.89 7.02 -3.31
C TRP A 30 5.18 7.55 -3.90
N GLN A 31 5.46 8.83 -3.73
CA GLN A 31 6.70 9.46 -4.17
C GLN A 31 7.40 10.11 -2.99
N GLU A 32 8.68 9.79 -2.81
CA GLU A 32 9.52 10.41 -1.80
C GLU A 32 9.85 11.85 -2.18
N GLU A 33 9.65 12.75 -1.22
CA GLU A 33 9.95 14.16 -1.40
C GLU A 33 11.47 14.37 -1.50
N GLY A 34 11.91 15.13 -2.51
CA GLY A 34 13.33 15.50 -2.69
C GLY A 34 14.16 14.53 -3.54
N THR A 35 13.82 13.24 -3.59
CA THR A 35 14.56 12.26 -4.43
C THR A 35 13.82 11.93 -5.73
N GLY A 36 12.48 12.06 -5.74
CA GLY A 36 11.65 11.64 -6.86
C GLY A 36 11.51 10.13 -7.00
N THR A 37 12.07 9.34 -6.09
CA THR A 37 11.87 7.89 -6.01
C THR A 37 10.39 7.59 -5.75
N TYR A 38 9.81 6.64 -6.47
CA TYR A 38 8.47 6.13 -6.17
C TYR A 38 8.50 4.74 -5.53
N TYR A 39 7.50 4.49 -4.72
CA TYR A 39 7.21 3.24 -4.03
C TYR A 39 5.78 2.84 -4.35
N GLU A 40 5.58 1.64 -4.89
CA GLU A 40 4.25 1.11 -5.15
C GLU A 40 4.00 -0.14 -4.33
N PHE A 41 3.10 -0.04 -3.35
CA PHE A 41 2.63 -1.19 -2.56
C PHE A 41 1.35 -1.71 -3.19
N ASN A 42 1.40 -2.88 -3.81
CA ASN A 42 0.24 -3.44 -4.51
C ASN A 42 -0.53 -4.48 -3.66
N ASN A 43 -1.74 -4.82 -4.11
CA ASN A 43 -2.60 -5.78 -3.41
C ASN A 43 -2.08 -7.24 -3.46
N SER A 44 -1.05 -7.50 -4.27
CA SER A 44 -0.37 -8.79 -4.41
C SER A 44 0.85 -8.94 -3.50
N ALA A 45 1.02 -8.06 -2.51
CA ALA A 45 2.14 -8.06 -1.57
C ALA A 45 3.51 -7.82 -2.21
N GLN A 46 3.54 -7.08 -3.33
CA GLN A 46 4.78 -6.66 -3.98
C GLN A 46 5.02 -5.17 -3.78
N LEU A 47 6.28 -4.83 -3.56
CA LEU A 47 6.78 -3.47 -3.51
C LEU A 47 7.64 -3.22 -4.75
N LEU A 48 7.24 -2.25 -5.56
CA LEU A 48 8.07 -1.73 -6.65
C LEU A 48 8.74 -0.44 -6.19
N VAL A 49 10.05 -0.35 -6.37
CA VAL A 49 10.81 0.88 -6.14
C VAL A 49 11.42 1.31 -7.46
N GLY A 50 11.24 2.57 -7.82
CA GLY A 50 11.76 3.11 -9.07
C GLY A 50 11.94 4.62 -9.05
N GLU A 51 12.40 5.16 -10.16
CA GLU A 51 12.62 6.59 -10.33
C GLU A 51 11.37 7.30 -10.87
N ALA A 52 11.25 8.61 -10.66
CA ALA A 52 10.19 9.43 -11.26
C ALA A 52 10.09 9.28 -12.79
N SER A 53 11.20 8.92 -13.46
CA SER A 53 11.29 8.63 -14.89
C SER A 53 10.50 7.39 -15.34
N GLY A 54 10.03 6.56 -14.39
CA GLY A 54 9.28 5.33 -14.65
C GLY A 54 10.13 4.07 -14.69
N ASN A 55 11.45 4.18 -14.51
CA ASN A 55 12.35 3.03 -14.44
C ASN A 55 12.19 2.32 -13.09
N VAL A 56 11.82 1.03 -13.11
CA VAL A 56 11.81 0.19 -11.91
C VAL A 56 13.25 -0.22 -11.58
N ALA A 57 13.73 0.16 -10.41
CA ALA A 57 15.08 -0.15 -9.95
C ALA A 57 15.13 -1.46 -9.15
N VAL A 58 14.08 -1.75 -8.35
CA VAL A 58 14.03 -2.93 -7.47
C VAL A 58 12.61 -3.47 -7.34
N GLY A 59 12.46 -4.78 -7.49
CA GLY A 59 11.26 -5.52 -7.08
C GLY A 59 11.50 -6.20 -5.73
N ALA A 60 10.64 -5.91 -4.76
CA ALA A 60 10.64 -6.52 -3.43
C ALA A 60 9.26 -7.11 -3.12
N SER A 61 9.16 -7.94 -2.10
CA SER A 61 7.89 -8.34 -1.50
C SER A 61 7.73 -7.68 -0.14
N PHE A 62 6.50 -7.65 0.38
CA PHE A 62 6.25 -7.23 1.74
C PHE A 62 5.24 -8.12 2.45
N SER A 63 5.26 -8.12 3.77
CA SER A 63 4.21 -8.69 4.61
C SER A 63 3.74 -7.68 5.64
N TRP A 64 2.47 -7.79 6.01
CA TRP A 64 1.82 -6.94 7.00
C TRP A 64 0.72 -7.75 7.68
N GLU A 65 0.63 -7.62 8.99
CA GLU A 65 -0.42 -8.22 9.79
C GLU A 65 -1.52 -7.20 10.07
N LYS A 66 -2.77 -7.66 10.08
CA LYS A 66 -3.91 -6.79 10.33
C LYS A 66 -3.74 -6.07 11.66
N ASP A 67 -4.02 -4.77 11.67
CA ASP A 67 -3.94 -3.88 12.84
C ASP A 67 -2.51 -3.64 13.36
N SER A 68 -1.48 -4.07 12.61
CA SER A 68 -0.09 -3.71 12.86
C SER A 68 0.28 -2.36 12.24
N ASP A 69 1.24 -1.66 12.85
CA ASP A 69 1.93 -0.50 12.30
C ASP A 69 3.26 -0.87 11.63
N GLN A 70 3.61 -2.15 11.55
CA GLN A 70 4.88 -2.62 10.99
C GLN A 70 4.71 -3.33 9.64
N ILE A 71 5.62 -3.03 8.70
CA ILE A 71 5.75 -3.69 7.41
C ILE A 71 7.10 -4.38 7.37
N THR A 72 7.11 -5.67 7.04
CA THR A 72 8.36 -6.38 6.74
C THR A 72 8.56 -6.35 5.23
N ILE A 73 9.64 -5.72 4.76
CA ILE A 73 10.03 -5.66 3.35
C ILE A 73 11.11 -6.71 3.13
N THR A 74 10.96 -7.52 2.09
CA THR A 74 11.92 -8.56 1.71
C THR A 74 12.42 -8.33 0.29
N VAL A 75 13.73 -8.17 0.15
CA VAL A 75 14.42 -8.04 -1.13
C VAL A 75 15.10 -9.38 -1.45
N ASN A 76 14.88 -9.89 -2.65
CA ASN A 76 15.48 -11.12 -3.15
C ASN A 76 16.47 -10.79 -4.28
N PRO A 77 17.74 -10.48 -3.96
CA PRO A 77 18.73 -10.18 -4.99
C PRO A 77 19.03 -11.43 -5.84
N PRO A 78 19.21 -11.30 -7.18
CA PRO A 78 19.57 -12.43 -8.02
C PRO A 78 20.88 -13.10 -7.56
N GLY A 79 20.81 -14.41 -7.28
CA GLY A 79 21.98 -15.19 -6.84
C GLY A 79 22.47 -14.89 -5.42
N GLY A 80 21.75 -14.07 -4.66
CA GLY A 80 22.08 -13.71 -3.28
C GLY A 80 21.11 -14.29 -2.25
N THR A 81 21.39 -14.01 -0.98
CA THR A 81 20.48 -14.34 0.13
C THR A 81 19.40 -13.27 0.25
N ALA A 82 18.16 -13.70 0.49
CA ALA A 82 17.06 -12.80 0.81
C ALA A 82 17.41 -11.93 2.03
N GLN A 83 17.11 -10.63 1.94
CA GLN A 83 17.27 -9.70 3.04
C GLN A 83 15.93 -9.09 3.40
N SER A 84 15.65 -9.00 4.70
CA SER A 84 14.43 -8.40 5.20
C SER A 84 14.72 -7.24 6.14
N ALA A 85 13.89 -6.22 6.06
CA ALA A 85 13.88 -5.07 6.96
C ALA A 85 12.47 -4.85 7.49
N VAL A 86 12.37 -4.40 8.73
CA VAL A 86 11.09 -3.98 9.34
C VAL A 86 11.06 -2.46 9.36
N VAL A 87 9.95 -1.89 8.92
CA VAL A 87 9.67 -0.45 9.00
C VAL A 87 8.34 -0.22 9.69
N THR A 88 8.24 0.81 10.51
CA THR A 88 6.96 1.30 11.02
C THR A 88 6.38 2.27 10.01
N TYR A 89 5.08 2.16 9.70
CA TYR A 89 4.38 3.10 8.84
C TYR A 89 3.40 3.97 9.64
N THR A 90 3.26 5.23 9.23
CA THR A 90 2.15 6.09 9.63
C THR A 90 1.50 6.70 8.40
N LEU A 91 0.18 6.81 8.44
CA LEU A 91 -0.61 7.37 7.36
C LEU A 91 -1.31 8.62 7.88
N SER A 92 -1.26 9.72 7.12
CA SER A 92 -2.04 10.91 7.44
C SER A 92 -3.55 10.63 7.38
N GLU A 93 -4.34 11.43 8.08
CA GLU A 93 -5.80 11.26 8.16
C GLU A 93 -6.48 11.30 6.78
N ASP A 94 -5.99 12.17 5.90
CA ASP A 94 -6.42 12.30 4.51
C ASP A 94 -5.82 11.24 3.56
N LYS A 95 -4.94 10.38 4.08
CA LYS A 95 -4.21 9.33 3.36
C LYS A 95 -3.34 9.84 2.20
N SER A 96 -2.96 11.12 2.22
CA SER A 96 -2.10 11.74 1.22
C SER A 96 -0.61 11.58 1.51
N THR A 97 -0.24 11.27 2.75
CA THR A 97 1.14 11.16 3.20
C THR A 97 1.36 9.84 3.94
N LEU A 98 2.33 9.06 3.46
CA LEU A 98 2.84 7.85 4.10
C LEU A 98 4.23 8.16 4.66
N THR A 99 4.46 7.94 5.94
CA THR A 99 5.81 8.01 6.53
C THR A 99 6.27 6.61 6.87
N LEU A 100 7.44 6.23 6.37
CA LEU A 100 8.12 4.99 6.75
C LEU A 100 9.26 5.35 7.70
N THR A 101 9.36 4.65 8.83
CA THR A 101 10.42 4.83 9.81
C THR A 101 11.18 3.53 9.99
N ASP A 102 12.49 3.53 9.75
CA ASP A 102 13.33 2.35 9.98
C ASP A 102 13.62 2.13 11.48
N VAL A 103 14.28 1.01 11.80
CA VAL A 103 14.62 0.65 13.18
C VAL A 103 15.65 1.59 13.83
N GLN A 104 16.35 2.40 13.03
CA GLN A 104 17.24 3.46 13.50
C GLN A 104 16.52 4.81 13.67
N GLY A 105 15.23 4.89 13.35
CA GLY A 105 14.43 6.11 13.44
C GLY A 105 14.56 7.06 12.24
N GLN A 106 15.23 6.65 11.15
CA GLN A 106 15.27 7.44 9.92
C GLN A 106 13.90 7.40 9.25
N LYS A 107 13.49 8.55 8.69
CA LYS A 107 12.16 8.73 8.11
C LYS A 107 12.24 8.99 6.61
N SER A 108 11.45 8.24 5.86
CA SER A 108 11.09 8.58 4.48
C SER A 108 9.64 9.09 4.47
N VAL A 109 9.45 10.32 3.99
CA VAL A 109 8.13 10.94 3.85
C VAL A 109 7.71 10.85 2.39
N LEU A 110 6.62 10.13 2.14
CA LEU A 110 6.13 9.81 0.81
C LEU A 110 4.76 10.43 0.56
N LYS A 111 4.58 11.08 -0.58
CA LYS A 111 3.32 11.69 -1.02
C LYS A 111 2.58 10.78 -2.00
N LYS A 112 1.26 10.65 -1.83
CA LYS A 112 0.41 9.92 -2.76
C LYS A 112 0.50 10.55 -4.15
N VAL A 113 0.70 9.75 -5.19
CA VAL A 113 0.78 10.25 -6.57
C VAL A 113 -0.28 9.66 -7.51
N GLN A 114 -0.87 8.51 -7.17
CA GLN A 114 -2.01 7.89 -7.87
C GLN A 114 -2.87 7.06 -6.91
#